data_AF-A0A4Q3UYK6-F1
#
_entry.id   AF-A0A4Q3UYK6-F1
#
_cell.length_a   1.000
_cell.length_b   1.000
_cell.length_c   1.000
_cell.angle_alpha   90.00
_cell.angle_beta   90.00
_cell.angle_gamma   90.00
#
_symmetry.space_group_name_H-M   'P 1'
#
loop_
_entity.id
_entity.type
_entity.pdbx_description
1 polymer ?
#
loop_
_entity_poly.entity_id
_entity_poly.type
_entity_poly.pdbx_seq_one_letter_code
_entity_poly.pdbx_strand_id
1 'polypeptide(L)' 'VIVELCVASTGIVEDVKLAKTSGFPRLDAATVTGLRGSQFQPATREGKAVRLCGYNLTVGWSLDNTPP' A
#
# COMPACT_ATOMS: atom_id res chain seq x y z
N VAL A 1 6.50 -7.91 2.58
CA VAL A 1 6.73 -7.38 1.20
C VAL A 1 6.87 -5.87 1.28
N ILE A 2 7.66 -5.24 0.41
CA ILE A 2 7.74 -3.77 0.32
C ILE A 2 7.13 -3.35 -1.01
N VAL A 3 6.23 -2.38 -0.96
CA VAL A 3 5.61 -1.77 -2.14
C VAL A 3 5.84 -0.26 -2.12
N GLU A 4 6.01 0.31 -3.29
CA GLU A 4 6.02 1.75 -3.50
C GLU A 4 4.60 2.20 -3.88
N LEU A 5 4.10 3.20 -3.17
CA LEU A 5 2.75 3.75 -3.37
C LEU A 5 2.81 5.16 -3.96
N CYS A 6 1.80 5.47 -4.77
CA CYS A 6 1.37 6.84 -4.98
C CYS A 6 -0.06 7.06 -4.48
N VAL A 7 -0.20 7.99 -3.54
CA VAL A 7 -1.46 8.35 -2.89
C VAL A 7 -1.84 9.76 -3.31
N ALA A 8 -3.06 9.94 -3.83
CA ALA A 8 -3.62 11.23 -4.20
C ALA A 8 -3.88 12.11 -2.97
N SER A 9 -4.13 13.41 -3.19
CA SER A 9 -4.58 14.32 -2.13
C SER A 9 -5.95 13.95 -1.55
N THR A 10 -6.73 13.12 -2.26
CA THR A 10 -7.99 12.54 -1.77
C THR A 10 -7.77 11.33 -0.84
N GLY A 11 -6.54 10.83 -0.75
CA GLY A 11 -6.20 9.61 -0.03
C GLY A 11 -6.29 8.33 -0.87
N ILE A 12 -6.82 8.40 -2.09
CA ILE A 12 -6.92 7.22 -2.96
C ILE A 12 -5.55 6.82 -3.48
N VAL A 13 -5.24 5.52 -3.44
CA VAL A 13 -4.04 4.96 -4.05
C VAL A 13 -4.22 4.91 -5.57
N GLU A 14 -3.45 5.72 -6.28
CA GLU A 14 -3.47 5.77 -7.76
C GLU A 14 -2.54 4.72 -8.37
N ASP A 15 -1.43 4.42 -7.72
CA ASP A 15 -0.41 3.49 -8.22
C ASP A 15 0.24 2.69 -7.10
N VAL A 16 0.58 1.44 -7.42
CA VAL A 16 1.23 0.47 -6.51
C VAL A 16 2.27 -0.31 -7.30
N LYS A 17 3.52 -0.26 -6.87
CA LYS A 17 4.62 -1.02 -7.47
C LYS A 17 5.27 -1.92 -6.44
N LEU A 18 5.65 -3.13 -6.86
CA LEU A 18 6.43 -4.03 -6.01
C LEU A 18 7.88 -3.53 -5.95
N ALA A 19 8.31 -3.06 -4.79
CA ALA A 19 9.68 -2.61 -4.57
C ALA A 19 10.58 -3.77 -4.09
N LYS A 20 10.06 -4.66 -3.24
CA LYS A 20 10.77 -5.87 -2.77
C LYS A 20 9.78 -7.01 -2.53
N THR A 21 10.02 -8.14 -3.19
CA THR A 21 9.25 -9.39 -3.02
C THR A 21 9.29 -9.90 -1.57
N SER A 22 8.20 -10.52 -1.12
CA SER A 22 8.19 -11.33 0.11
C SER A 22 8.88 -12.69 -0.02
N GLY A 23 9.17 -13.14 -1.25
CA GLY A 23 9.53 -14.52 -1.56
C GLY A 23 8.32 -15.42 -1.86
N PHE A 24 7.09 -14.91 -1.73
CA PHE A 24 5.86 -15.65 -2.01
C PHE A 24 5.01 -14.91 -3.05
N PRO A 25 5.00 -15.36 -4.33
CA PRO A 25 4.33 -14.64 -5.43
C PRO A 25 2.84 -14.36 -5.18
N ARG A 26 2.14 -15.29 -4.50
CA ARG A 26 0.72 -15.12 -4.16
C ARG A 26 0.48 -13.97 -3.19
N LEU A 27 1.37 -13.79 -2.20
CA LEU A 27 1.27 -12.70 -1.23
C LEU A 27 1.61 -11.36 -1.88
N ASP A 28 2.63 -11.34 -2.74
CA ASP A 28 3.01 -10.14 -3.49
C ASP A 28 1.85 -9.64 -4.37
N ALA A 29 1.22 -10.55 -5.13
CA ALA A 29 0.07 -10.23 -5.97
C ALA A 29 -1.15 -9.78 -5.15
N ALA A 30 -1.43 -10.44 -4.02
CA ALA A 30 -2.50 -10.06 -3.13
C ALA A 30 -2.28 -8.65 -2.54
N THR A 31 -1.04 -8.32 -2.16
CA THR A 31 -0.70 -6.98 -1.66
C THR A 31 -0.91 -5.91 -2.71
N VAL A 32 -0.40 -6.11 -3.92
CA VAL A 32 -0.57 -5.12 -5.02
C VAL A 32 -2.04 -4.94 -5.36
N THR A 33 -2.80 -6.04 -5.43
CA THR A 33 -4.23 -6.00 -5.77
C THR A 33 -5.05 -5.34 -4.68
N GLY A 34 -4.80 -5.67 -3.41
CA GLY A 34 -5.56 -5.12 -2.28
C GLY A 34 -5.29 -3.63 -2.03
N LEU A 35 -4.09 -3.14 -2.34
CA LEU A 35 -3.74 -1.73 -2.17
C LEU A 35 -4.21 -0.85 -3.33
N ARG A 36 -4.38 -1.41 -4.54
CA ARG A 36 -4.79 -0.64 -5.71
C ARG A 36 -6.22 -0.12 -5.54
N GLY A 37 -6.40 1.21 -5.59
CA GLY A 37 -7.70 1.86 -5.40
C GLY A 37 -8.20 1.89 -3.96
N SER A 38 -7.42 1.40 -3.00
CA SER A 38 -7.73 1.55 -1.57
C SER A 38 -7.60 3.02 -1.13
N GLN A 39 -8.24 3.36 -0.01
CA GLN A 39 -8.21 4.71 0.54
C GLN A 39 -7.34 4.75 1.80
N PHE A 40 -6.33 5.61 1.79
CA PHE A 40 -5.47 5.97 2.91
C PHE A 40 -5.77 7.38 3.39
N GLN A 41 -5.21 7.75 4.53
CA GLN A 41 -5.15 9.15 4.92
C GLN A 41 -4.11 9.86 4.03
N PRO A 42 -4.47 10.94 3.31
CA PRO A 42 -3.54 11.63 2.44
C PRO A 42 -2.42 12.27 3.25
N ALA A 43 -1.26 12.40 2.61
CA ALA A 43 -0.17 13.21 3.17
C ALA A 43 -0.63 14.67 3.27
N THR A 44 -0.22 15.36 4.33
CA THR A 44 -0.51 16.78 4.50
C THR A 44 0.78 17.58 4.53
N ARG A 45 0.79 18.72 3.83
CA ARG A 45 1.87 19.71 3.89
C ARG A 45 1.23 21.04 4.23
N GLU A 46 1.66 21.64 5.34
CA GLU A 46 1.10 22.92 5.84
C GLU A 46 -0.43 22.88 5.99
N GLY A 47 -0.96 21.73 6.46
CA GLY A 47 -2.40 21.53 6.66
C GLY A 47 -3.21 21.24 5.40
N LYS A 48 -2.59 21.22 4.21
CA LYS A 48 -3.26 20.89 2.94
C LYS A 48 -2.92 19.48 2.50
N ALA A 49 -3.92 18.73 2.06
CA ALA A 49 -3.71 17.40 1.52
C ALA A 49 -2.95 17.48 0.18
N VAL A 50 -1.90 16.68 0.05
CA VAL A 50 -1.01 16.66 -1.12
C VAL A 50 -0.87 15.24 -1.65
N ARG A 51 -0.63 15.13 -2.95
CA ARG A 51 -0.27 13.87 -3.60
C ARG A 51 1.15 13.49 -3.21
N LEU A 52 1.36 12.23 -2.83
CA LEU A 52 2.66 11.68 -2.45
C LEU A 52 2.92 10.40 -3.24
N CYS A 53 3.92 10.42 -4.12
CA CYS A 53 4.42 9.24 -4.82
C CYS A 53 5.81 8.84 -4.31
N GLY A 54 6.21 7.59 -4.55
CA GLY A 54 7.54 7.10 -4.15
C GLY A 54 7.61 6.68 -2.68
N TYR A 55 6.46 6.49 -2.02
CA TYR A 55 6.43 6.13 -0.61
C TYR A 55 6.53 4.61 -0.44
N ASN A 56 7.57 4.14 0.27
CA ASN A 56 7.77 2.72 0.54
C ASN A 56 6.97 2.28 1.77
N LEU A 57 5.97 1.43 1.53
CA LEU A 57 5.18 0.78 2.57
C LEU A 57 5.67 -0.66 2.78
N THR A 58 5.97 -1.02 4.03
CA THR A 58 6.27 -2.40 4.41
C THR A 58 4.99 -3.09 4.86
N VAL A 59 4.60 -4.17 4.18
CA VAL A 59 3.41 -4.97 4.49
C VAL A 59 3.83 -6.31 5.08
N GLY A 60 3.36 -6.57 6.30
CA GLY A 60 3.48 -7.86 6.98
C GLY A 60 2.23 -8.71 6.74
N TRP A 61 2.42 -10.00 6.48
CA TRP A 61 1.35 -10.98 6.39
C TRP A 61 1.43 -11.91 7.60
N SER A 62 0.29 -12.15 8.24
CA SER A 62 0.12 -13.16 9.27
C SER A 62 -1.12 -13.97 8.95
N LEU A 63 -1.04 -15.30 9.14
CA LEU A 63 -2.24 -16.13 9.10
C LEU A 63 -3.01 -15.90 10.40
N ASP A 64 -4.26 -15.47 10.28
CA ASP A 64 -5.18 -15.51 11.40
C ASP A 64 -5.63 -16.97 11.55
N ASN A 65 -5.14 -17.62 12.62
CA ASN A 65 -5.47 -19.00 12.94
C ASN A 65 -6.65 -19.08 13.93
N THR A 66 -7.48 -18.03 14.04
CA THR A 66 -8.71 -18.12 14.82
C THR A 66 -9.60 -19.22 14.24
N PRO A 67 -9.90 -20.29 15.01
CA PRO A 67 -10.87 -21.28 14.59
C PRO A 67 -12.24 -20.63 14.40
N PRO A 68 -13.05 -21.08 13.42
CA PRO A 68 -14.40 -20.57 13.17
C PRO A 68 -15.35 -20.79 14.35
#